data_AF-A0A0P7VR01-F1
#
_entry.id   AF-A0A0P7VR01-F1
#
_cell.length_a   1.000
_cell.length_b   1.000
_cell.length_c   1.000
_cell.angle_alpha   90.00
_cell.angle_beta   90.00
_cell.angle_gamma   90.00
#
_symmetry.space_group_name_H-M   'P 1'
#
loop_
_entity.id
_entity.type
_entity.pdbx_description
1 polymer ?
#
loop_
_entity_poly.entity_id
_entity_poly.type
_entity_poly.pdbx_seq_one_letter_code
_entity_poly.pdbx_strand_id
1 'polypeptide(L)'
;MDGVEGSRMEEITERRSMESGLPETNEFKSFLKRLPTDRFLNTSVILKLWNADSVLQRRYGQLEANTRQLLKKAQKIVRKLFTLSKRCPKQPVISLPRERPLGFWLSRTQSLLYCSEHGGVGTFLEENHSCTCSSEHATCQGTVPCSLAEEMACASCAPDNITRCGTCHVGYVLHLGTCRPDIAGSLDHYIIFDYDMPDVEARYLLQRLDSRMEVHAIYISNDVRLGSWFNPSWRKRMLLTLKSNKNKSNLIHMLLGISFQICSTKNSTLEPVPAIYVNPFGGSHSESWFMPVNQQDFPNWERTKLDASLQCYNWTLMLGNKWKSFFETVHIYLRSRIVTDDPTVNETIFYEPLDLDDRSANLGYMKINSLKVFGYSMHFDPEGIKDLIMQLDYPYTQGSQNSAMLMLLEMRDRVNRLTPPGPQRLDLFSCLLRHRLKLSTSEVVRIRDSLRMFSTKLPNSSEEEL
;
A
#
# COMPACT_ATOMS: atom_id res chain seq x y z
N MET A 1 22.38 31.03 78.21
CA MET A 1 21.32 31.18 79.22
C MET A 1 20.12 31.76 78.51
N ASP A 2 19.03 31.08 78.21
CA ASP A 2 18.57 29.68 78.26
C ASP A 2 17.53 29.61 77.12
N GLY A 3 17.41 28.53 76.34
CA GLY A 3 16.42 27.46 76.62
C GLY A 3 14.98 28.02 76.60
N VAL A 4 14.01 27.60 75.79
CA VAL A 4 13.58 26.23 75.45
C VAL A 4 12.34 26.36 74.52
N GLU A 5 12.21 25.44 73.55
CA GLU A 5 11.01 24.90 72.88
C GLU A 5 9.81 25.78 72.47
N GLY A 6 9.36 25.62 71.21
CA GLY A 6 8.06 26.14 70.77
C GLY A 6 7.62 25.78 69.36
N SER A 7 7.63 24.48 69.01
CA SER A 7 6.78 23.85 67.99
C SER A 7 6.87 24.33 66.52
N ARG A 8 7.84 23.72 65.82
CA ARG A 8 7.63 22.88 64.63
C ARG A 8 6.14 22.69 64.24
N MET A 9 5.64 23.45 63.27
CA MET A 9 4.37 23.14 62.61
C MET A 9 4.70 22.29 61.39
N GLU A 10 4.77 20.97 61.63
CA GLU A 10 4.97 19.96 60.61
C GLU A 10 3.92 20.12 59.50
N GLU A 11 4.42 19.98 58.28
CA GLU A 11 3.67 19.78 57.06
C GLU A 11 2.68 18.62 57.29
N ILE A 12 1.40 18.92 57.47
CA ILE A 12 0.34 17.88 57.50
C ILE A 12 0.14 17.43 56.05
N THR A 13 1.04 16.59 55.55
CA THR A 13 0.81 15.81 54.33
C THR A 13 0.08 14.54 54.73
N GLU A 14 -1.24 14.61 54.87
CA GLU A 14 -2.08 13.39 54.83
C GLU A 14 -2.07 12.88 53.37
N ARG A 15 -0.96 12.25 52.95
CA ARG A 15 -0.76 11.58 51.65
C ARG A 15 -1.59 10.28 51.57
N ARG A 16 -2.89 10.39 51.78
CA ARG A 16 -3.87 9.48 51.17
C ARG A 16 -4.77 10.31 50.27
N SER A 17 -4.13 11.04 49.37
CA SER A 17 -4.80 11.58 48.19
C SER A 17 -5.33 10.41 47.37
N MET A 18 -6.52 10.60 46.80
CA MET A 18 -7.32 9.68 45.99
C MET A 18 -6.57 9.00 44.81
N GLU A 19 -5.29 9.32 44.60
CA GLU A 19 -4.41 8.86 43.52
C GLU A 19 -4.15 7.34 43.58
N SER A 20 -4.09 6.74 44.78
CA SER A 20 -3.95 5.29 44.98
C SER A 20 -5.28 4.56 45.23
N GLY A 21 -6.32 5.24 45.71
CA GLY A 21 -7.47 4.57 46.32
C GLY A 21 -8.42 3.83 45.36
N LEU A 22 -8.76 4.41 44.21
CA LEU A 22 -9.72 3.79 43.27
C LEU A 22 -9.06 2.73 42.37
N PRO A 23 -7.91 2.98 41.72
CA PRO A 23 -7.27 2.00 40.85
C PRO A 23 -6.82 0.72 41.58
N GLU A 24 -6.53 0.81 42.88
CA GLU A 24 -6.10 -0.33 43.69
C GLU A 24 -7.26 -1.21 44.16
N THR A 25 -8.51 -0.72 44.10
CA THR A 25 -9.70 -1.47 44.52
C THR A 25 -9.94 -2.70 43.64
N ASN A 26 -10.43 -3.77 44.28
CA ASN A 26 -10.76 -5.01 43.58
C ASN A 26 -11.93 -4.81 42.62
N GLU A 27 -12.85 -3.90 42.94
CA GLU A 27 -14.00 -3.53 42.13
C GLU A 27 -13.56 -2.87 40.80
N PHE A 28 -12.61 -1.94 40.84
CA PHE A 28 -12.07 -1.31 39.63
C PHE A 28 -11.24 -2.29 38.79
N LYS A 29 -10.41 -3.12 39.44
CA LYS A 29 -9.66 -4.19 38.74
C LYS A 29 -10.60 -5.22 38.10
N SER A 30 -11.71 -5.55 38.76
CA SER A 30 -12.73 -6.45 38.21
C SER A 30 -13.54 -5.81 37.09
N PHE A 31 -13.73 -4.49 37.10
CA PHE A 31 -14.30 -3.76 35.97
C PHE A 31 -13.36 -3.82 34.75
N LEU A 32 -12.07 -3.53 34.92
CA LEU A 32 -11.08 -3.61 33.85
C LEU A 32 -11.03 -4.98 33.19
N LYS A 33 -11.07 -6.06 33.98
CA LYS A 33 -11.08 -7.45 33.46
C LYS A 33 -12.35 -7.82 32.69
N ARG A 34 -13.46 -7.11 32.88
CA ARG A 34 -14.74 -7.34 32.20
C ARG A 34 -14.91 -6.49 30.94
N LEU A 35 -13.99 -5.57 30.68
CA LEU A 35 -14.04 -4.74 29.47
C LEU A 35 -13.75 -5.59 28.22
N PRO A 36 -14.48 -5.36 27.11
CA PRO A 36 -14.21 -6.06 25.86
C PRO A 36 -12.78 -5.78 25.36
N THR A 37 -12.03 -6.83 25.02
CA THR A 37 -10.67 -6.75 24.48
C THR A 37 -10.62 -6.92 22.95
N ASP A 38 -11.76 -7.23 22.34
CA ASP A 38 -11.94 -7.50 20.91
C ASP A 38 -12.02 -6.23 20.05
N ARG A 39 -12.33 -5.08 20.66
CA ARG A 39 -12.57 -3.81 19.97
C ARG A 39 -11.97 -2.62 20.72
N PHE A 40 -11.68 -1.53 20.01
CA PHE A 40 -11.32 -0.28 20.66
C PHE A 40 -12.50 0.32 21.46
N LEU A 41 -12.19 0.86 22.63
CA LEU A 41 -13.13 1.48 23.55
C LEU A 41 -12.82 2.97 23.71
N ASN A 42 -13.66 3.82 23.12
CA ASN A 42 -13.63 5.25 23.35
C ASN A 42 -14.15 5.62 24.77
N THR A 43 -13.88 6.84 25.23
CA THR A 43 -14.31 7.32 26.55
C THR A 43 -15.83 7.22 26.75
N SER A 44 -16.60 7.43 25.68
CA SER A 44 -18.07 7.35 25.70
C SER A 44 -18.61 5.94 25.94
N VAL A 45 -17.99 4.92 25.33
CA VAL A 45 -18.36 3.51 25.50
C VAL A 45 -17.94 3.04 26.90
N ILE A 46 -16.75 3.44 27.36
CA ILE A 46 -16.30 3.14 28.72
C ILE A 46 -17.26 3.76 29.74
N LEU A 47 -17.74 4.99 29.52
CA LEU A 47 -18.74 5.62 30.38
C LEU A 47 -20.06 4.84 30.42
N LYS A 48 -20.54 4.32 29.29
CA LYS A 48 -21.74 3.48 29.26
C LYS A 48 -21.55 2.20 30.09
N LEU A 49 -20.42 1.51 29.91
CA LEU A 49 -20.09 0.30 30.66
C LEU A 49 -19.88 0.59 32.16
N TRP A 50 -19.27 1.73 32.48
CA TRP A 50 -19.09 2.23 33.84
C TRP A 50 -20.43 2.50 34.53
N ASN A 51 -21.42 3.02 33.81
CA ASN A 51 -22.76 3.27 34.33
C ASN A 51 -23.59 1.98 34.49
N ALA A 52 -23.32 0.96 33.67
CA ALA A 52 -23.96 -0.35 33.80
C ALA A 52 -23.44 -1.16 35.00
N ASP A 53 -22.23 -0.88 35.49
CA ASP A 53 -21.63 -1.58 36.61
C ASP A 53 -22.08 -1.03 37.97
N SER A 54 -23.13 -1.63 38.54
CA SER A 54 -23.68 -1.22 39.84
C SER A 54 -22.70 -1.36 41.02
N VAL A 55 -21.73 -2.27 40.95
CA VAL A 55 -20.75 -2.49 42.04
C VAL A 55 -19.73 -1.37 42.05
N LEU A 56 -19.21 -1.02 40.87
CA LEU A 56 -18.27 0.09 40.69
C LEU A 56 -18.92 1.44 41.04
N GLN A 57 -20.16 1.66 40.63
CA GLN A 57 -20.93 2.87 40.95
C GLN A 57 -21.10 3.08 42.45
N ARG A 58 -21.48 2.03 43.19
CA ARG A 58 -21.60 2.10 44.66
C ARG A 58 -20.27 2.46 45.32
N ARG A 59 -19.17 1.85 44.87
CA ARG A 59 -17.84 2.14 45.42
C ARG A 59 -17.39 3.56 45.11
N TYR A 60 -17.60 4.02 43.88
CA TYR A 60 -17.30 5.38 43.46
C TYR A 60 -18.09 6.41 44.28
N GLY A 61 -19.40 6.19 44.47
CA GLY A 61 -20.24 7.06 45.29
C GLY A 61 -19.83 7.11 46.76
N GLN A 62 -19.42 5.99 47.35
CA GLN A 62 -18.85 5.95 48.71
C GLN A 62 -17.55 6.77 48.81
N LEU A 63 -16.66 6.63 47.82
CA LEU A 63 -15.39 7.36 47.77
C LEU A 63 -15.62 8.87 47.62
N GLU A 64 -16.58 9.28 46.79
CA GLU A 64 -16.95 10.67 46.59
C GLU A 64 -17.53 11.28 47.88
N ALA A 65 -18.44 10.57 48.56
CA ALA A 65 -19.00 11.02 49.84
C ALA A 65 -17.91 11.20 50.91
N ASN A 66 -16.98 10.25 51.02
CA ASN A 66 -15.87 10.32 51.96
C ASN A 66 -14.93 11.49 51.63
N THR A 67 -14.61 11.69 50.36
CA THR A 67 -13.73 12.79 49.90
C THR A 67 -14.37 14.15 50.19
N ARG A 68 -15.67 14.31 49.92
CA ARG A 68 -16.41 15.54 50.27
C ARG A 68 -16.42 15.80 51.78
N GLN A 69 -16.54 14.76 52.60
CA GLN A 69 -16.46 14.89 54.06
C GLN A 69 -15.05 15.28 54.52
N LEU A 70 -14.00 14.67 53.96
CA LEU A 70 -12.61 15.00 54.24
C LEU A 70 -12.29 16.44 53.82
N LEU A 71 -12.72 16.87 52.63
CA LEU A 71 -12.54 18.24 52.14
C LEU A 71 -13.21 19.25 53.08
N LYS A 72 -14.45 18.99 53.52
CA LYS A 72 -15.15 19.85 54.51
C LYS A 72 -14.41 19.93 55.84
N LYS A 73 -13.88 18.80 56.34
CA LYS A 73 -13.07 18.76 57.57
C LYS A 73 -11.77 19.54 57.40
N ALA A 74 -11.05 19.31 56.30
CA ALA A 74 -9.82 20.02 55.96
C ALA A 74 -10.07 21.52 55.87
N GLN A 75 -11.08 21.97 55.12
CA GLN A 75 -11.46 23.39 55.04
C GLN A 75 -11.79 23.99 56.41
N LYS A 76 -12.47 23.24 57.29
CA LYS A 76 -12.76 23.71 58.66
C LYS A 76 -11.48 23.84 59.50
N ILE A 77 -10.54 22.91 59.38
CA ILE A 77 -9.23 22.96 60.05
C ILE A 77 -8.40 24.13 59.50
N VAL A 78 -8.37 24.29 58.18
CA VAL A 78 -7.69 25.40 57.49
C VAL A 78 -8.23 26.75 57.95
N ARG A 79 -9.56 26.93 58.03
CA ARG A 79 -10.16 28.17 58.56
C ARG A 79 -9.78 28.44 60.02
N LYS A 80 -9.72 27.39 60.86
CA LYS A 80 -9.23 27.51 62.24
C LYS A 80 -7.75 27.90 62.28
N LEU A 81 -6.91 27.25 61.48
CA LEU A 81 -5.49 27.57 61.36
C LEU A 81 -5.26 29.01 60.90
N PHE A 82 -5.99 29.48 59.88
CA PHE A 82 -5.93 30.88 59.44
C PHE A 82 -6.38 31.88 60.52
N THR A 83 -7.36 31.52 61.34
CA THR A 83 -7.82 32.38 62.44
C THR A 83 -6.76 32.46 63.55
N LEU A 84 -6.05 31.36 63.83
CA LEU A 84 -4.96 31.30 64.80
C LEU A 84 -3.65 31.92 64.25
N SER A 85 -3.41 31.83 62.93
CA SER A 85 -2.21 32.32 62.26
C SER A 85 -2.22 33.83 61.98
N LYS A 86 -3.23 34.59 62.45
CA LYS A 86 -3.24 36.08 62.40
C LYS A 86 -2.01 36.72 63.07
N ARG A 87 -1.19 35.95 63.80
CA ARG A 87 0.07 36.36 64.43
C ARG A 87 1.34 35.84 63.75
N CYS A 88 1.25 35.13 62.61
CA CYS A 88 2.41 34.60 61.89
C CYS A 88 2.79 35.52 60.70
N PRO A 89 4.08 35.89 60.54
CA PRO A 89 4.53 36.74 59.44
C PRO A 89 4.64 36.03 58.07
N LYS A 90 4.48 34.69 58.00
CA LYS A 90 4.42 33.92 56.74
C LYS A 90 3.09 33.15 56.63
N GLN A 91 2.45 33.22 55.47
CA GLN A 91 1.23 32.45 55.18
C GLN A 91 1.56 30.95 54.98
N PRO A 92 0.79 30.03 55.57
CA PRO A 92 0.95 28.61 55.32
C PRO A 92 0.50 28.25 53.89
N VAL A 93 1.32 27.48 53.18
CA VAL A 93 0.95 26.86 51.90
C VAL A 93 0.13 25.62 52.20
N ILE A 94 -1.13 25.61 51.78
CA ILE A 94 -2.07 24.52 52.06
C ILE A 94 -2.44 23.88 50.73
N SER A 95 -1.94 22.68 50.49
CA SER A 95 -2.33 21.85 49.35
C SER A 95 -3.51 20.96 49.77
N LEU A 96 -4.70 21.24 49.22
CA LEU A 96 -5.86 20.39 49.41
C LEU A 96 -5.89 19.31 48.31
N PRO A 97 -6.35 18.09 48.62
CA PRO A 97 -6.60 17.07 47.60
C PRO A 97 -7.59 17.61 46.56
N ARG A 98 -7.20 17.58 45.28
CA ARG A 98 -8.06 18.00 44.17
C ARG A 98 -9.10 16.92 43.88
N GLU A 99 -10.37 17.29 43.81
CA GLU A 99 -11.42 16.39 43.33
C GLU A 99 -11.13 16.02 41.86
N ARG A 100 -11.08 14.72 41.56
CA ARG A 100 -10.87 14.22 40.20
C ARG A 100 -12.25 13.92 39.60
N PRO A 101 -12.62 14.55 38.47
CA PRO A 101 -13.91 14.31 37.82
C PRO A 101 -13.96 12.92 37.19
N LEU A 102 -15.16 12.43 36.88
CA LEU A 102 -15.36 11.14 36.22
C LEU A 102 -14.54 11.00 34.92
N GLY A 103 -14.43 12.09 34.13
CA GLY A 103 -13.62 12.10 32.91
C GLY A 103 -12.14 11.76 33.11
N PHE A 104 -11.56 12.13 34.26
CA PHE A 104 -10.19 11.75 34.61
C PHE A 104 -10.07 10.23 34.78
N TRP A 105 -11.05 9.58 35.41
CA TRP A 105 -11.06 8.14 35.61
C TRP A 105 -11.32 7.36 34.31
N LEU A 106 -12.13 7.90 33.40
CA LEU A 106 -12.34 7.31 32.07
C LEU A 106 -11.04 7.34 31.25
N SER A 107 -10.36 8.49 31.19
CA SER A 107 -9.06 8.61 30.52
C SER A 107 -7.99 7.74 31.19
N ARG A 108 -8.01 7.64 32.52
CA ARG A 108 -7.13 6.72 33.26
C ARG A 108 -7.43 5.25 32.93
N THR A 109 -8.69 4.89 32.73
CA THR A 109 -9.11 3.54 32.32
C THR A 109 -8.58 3.22 30.92
N GLN A 110 -8.72 4.12 29.94
CA GLN A 110 -8.12 3.97 28.61
C GLN A 110 -6.60 3.84 28.68
N SER A 111 -5.95 4.67 29.50
CA SER A 111 -4.50 4.62 29.67
C SER A 111 -4.02 3.31 30.29
N LEU A 112 -4.82 2.70 31.19
CA LEU A 112 -4.52 1.37 31.73
C LEU A 112 -4.75 0.25 30.71
N LEU A 113 -5.65 0.43 29.75
CA LEU A 113 -5.89 -0.55 28.68
C LEU A 113 -4.82 -0.50 27.60
N TYR A 114 -4.40 0.70 27.20
CA TYR A 114 -3.58 0.89 26.00
C TYR A 114 -2.19 1.46 26.27
N CYS A 115 -1.86 1.91 27.49
CA CYS A 115 -0.57 2.55 27.81
C CYS A 115 0.10 1.98 29.06
N SER A 116 -0.04 0.66 29.30
CA SER A 116 0.46 -0.02 30.49
C SER A 116 1.42 -1.18 30.18
N GLU A 117 1.91 -1.28 28.95
CA GLU A 117 2.81 -2.36 28.54
C GLU A 117 4.22 -2.14 29.14
N HIS A 118 4.89 -3.24 29.50
CA HIS A 118 6.23 -3.26 30.13
C HIS A 118 6.37 -2.53 31.49
N GLY A 119 5.26 -2.28 32.19
CA GLY A 119 5.28 -1.69 33.54
C GLY A 119 5.42 -0.17 33.56
N GLY A 120 5.53 0.49 32.40
CA GLY A 120 5.45 1.94 32.27
C GLY A 120 4.02 2.43 32.30
N VAL A 121 3.74 3.51 33.04
CA VAL A 121 2.42 4.16 33.06
C VAL A 121 2.45 5.36 32.12
N GLY A 122 1.68 5.29 31.03
CA GLY A 122 1.49 6.40 30.09
C GLY A 122 0.12 7.05 30.16
N THR A 123 -0.08 8.10 29.35
CA THR A 123 -1.38 8.74 29.11
C THR A 123 -1.79 8.50 27.67
N PHE A 124 -2.99 7.95 27.45
CA PHE A 124 -3.52 7.67 26.12
C PHE A 124 -4.16 8.92 25.51
N LEU A 125 -3.79 9.23 24.27
CA LEU A 125 -4.37 10.26 23.42
C LEU A 125 -5.31 9.62 22.41
N GLU A 126 -6.61 9.90 22.55
CA GLU A 126 -7.66 9.31 21.71
C GLU A 126 -7.58 9.80 20.25
N GLU A 127 -7.16 11.05 20.00
CA GLU A 127 -7.09 11.64 18.66
C GLU A 127 -6.10 10.90 17.72
N ASN A 128 -4.96 10.46 18.26
CA ASN A 128 -3.88 9.84 17.49
C ASN A 128 -3.66 8.36 17.87
N HIS A 129 -4.56 7.77 18.67
CA HIS A 129 -4.45 6.42 19.23
C HIS A 129 -3.05 6.08 19.81
N SER A 130 -2.42 7.05 20.46
CA SER A 130 -1.01 6.95 20.90
C SER A 130 -0.83 7.27 22.37
N CYS A 131 0.23 6.73 22.97
CA CYS A 131 0.59 6.89 24.37
C CYS A 131 1.72 7.88 24.54
N THR A 132 1.55 8.79 25.50
CA THR A 132 2.64 9.62 26.02
C THR A 132 3.21 8.96 27.28
N CYS A 133 4.47 8.54 27.21
CA CYS A 133 5.14 7.78 28.28
C CYS A 133 5.99 8.69 29.16
N SER A 134 6.12 8.34 30.45
CA SER A 134 7.08 8.99 31.34
C SER A 134 8.51 8.73 30.86
N SER A 135 9.42 9.69 31.07
CA SER A 135 10.79 9.73 30.52
C SER A 135 11.69 8.54 30.88
N GLU A 136 11.28 7.66 31.80
CA GLU A 136 12.05 6.48 32.21
C GLU A 136 11.83 5.25 31.29
N HIS A 137 10.79 5.25 30.43
CA HIS A 137 10.49 4.13 29.52
C HIS A 137 10.41 4.61 28.06
N ALA A 138 11.13 3.95 27.16
CA ALA A 138 11.18 4.30 25.73
C ALA A 138 9.86 4.00 24.98
N THR A 139 9.12 2.97 25.40
CA THR A 139 7.80 2.61 24.84
C THR A 139 6.90 2.05 25.94
N CYS A 140 5.74 2.68 26.16
CA CYS A 140 4.65 2.19 27.04
C CYS A 140 3.37 1.89 26.26
N GLN A 141 3.44 2.02 24.93
CA GLN A 141 2.33 1.79 24.02
C GLN A 141 1.94 0.31 24.03
N GLY A 142 0.70 0.06 24.40
CA GLY A 142 0.00 -1.20 24.25
C GLY A 142 -0.66 -1.35 22.88
N THR A 143 -0.91 -2.60 22.48
CA THR A 143 -1.60 -2.91 21.22
C THR A 143 -3.07 -2.45 21.25
N VAL A 144 -3.49 -1.67 20.26
CA VAL A 144 -4.88 -1.24 20.07
C VAL A 144 -5.58 -2.23 19.10
N PRO A 145 -6.68 -2.91 19.49
CA PRO A 145 -7.21 -4.06 18.72
C PRO A 145 -7.75 -3.71 17.33
N CYS A 146 -8.71 -2.79 17.24
CA CYS A 146 -9.41 -2.46 16.00
C CYS A 146 -10.02 -1.04 16.06
N SER A 147 -9.80 -0.21 15.04
CA SER A 147 -10.48 1.09 14.88
C SER A 147 -11.86 0.91 14.25
N LEU A 148 -12.91 1.44 14.89
CA LEU A 148 -14.29 1.38 14.39
C LEU A 148 -14.56 2.50 13.37
N ALA A 149 -15.15 2.17 12.22
CA ALA A 149 -15.74 3.12 11.28
C ALA A 149 -17.17 3.52 11.70
N GLU A 150 -17.78 4.42 10.91
CA GLU A 150 -19.07 5.09 11.17
C GLU A 150 -20.25 4.16 11.50
N GLU A 151 -20.18 2.86 11.17
CA GLU A 151 -21.20 1.86 11.49
C GLU A 151 -20.71 0.69 12.38
N MET A 152 -19.87 0.97 13.39
CA MET A 152 -19.37 -0.08 14.32
C MET A 152 -18.65 -1.25 13.61
N ALA A 153 -18.17 -1.03 12.38
CA ALA A 153 -17.42 -1.99 11.59
C ALA A 153 -15.92 -1.79 11.82
N CYS A 154 -15.16 -2.88 11.92
CA CYS A 154 -13.71 -2.81 12.04
C CYS A 154 -13.10 -2.32 10.72
N ALA A 155 -12.35 -1.21 10.73
CA ALA A 155 -11.75 -0.64 9.53
C ALA A 155 -10.28 -1.07 9.35
N SER A 156 -9.50 -1.05 10.44
CA SER A 156 -8.08 -1.37 10.42
C SER A 156 -7.63 -1.94 11.77
N CYS A 157 -6.67 -2.85 11.70
CA CYS A 157 -6.02 -3.51 12.84
C CYS A 157 -4.58 -3.02 12.98
N ALA A 158 -4.02 -3.12 14.19
CA ALA A 158 -2.64 -2.72 14.43
C ALA A 158 -1.64 -3.52 13.57
N PRO A 159 -0.70 -2.86 12.86
CA PRO A 159 0.24 -3.51 11.94
C PRO A 159 1.22 -4.46 12.65
N ASP A 160 1.51 -4.20 13.92
CA ASP A 160 2.55 -4.91 14.67
C ASP A 160 2.09 -6.27 15.22
N ASN A 161 0.78 -6.53 15.30
CA ASN A 161 0.26 -7.81 15.76
C ASN A 161 -1.18 -8.11 15.29
N ILE A 162 -1.30 -8.63 14.07
CA ILE A 162 -2.57 -8.94 13.37
C ILE A 162 -3.46 -9.92 14.18
N THR A 163 -2.89 -10.78 15.02
CA THR A 163 -3.62 -11.82 15.78
C THR A 163 -4.46 -11.30 16.95
N ARG A 164 -4.29 -10.05 17.38
CA ARG A 164 -5.08 -9.42 18.45
C ARG A 164 -6.34 -8.72 17.96
N CYS A 165 -6.49 -8.56 16.64
CA CYS A 165 -7.72 -8.04 16.06
C CYS A 165 -8.80 -9.14 16.18
N GLY A 166 -9.85 -8.88 16.94
CA GLY A 166 -11.06 -9.70 16.88
C GLY A 166 -11.58 -9.71 15.44
N THR A 167 -12.15 -10.84 15.02
CA THR A 167 -12.70 -11.07 13.67
C THR A 167 -13.40 -9.84 13.07
N CYS A 168 -13.20 -9.58 11.77
CA CYS A 168 -13.94 -8.56 11.03
C CYS A 168 -15.47 -8.82 11.09
N HIS A 169 -16.27 -7.79 10.82
CA HIS A 169 -17.73 -7.93 10.80
C HIS A 169 -18.17 -9.02 9.81
N VAL A 170 -19.31 -9.68 10.05
CA VAL A 170 -19.91 -10.66 9.14
C VAL A 170 -19.96 -10.08 7.72
N GLY A 171 -19.38 -10.81 6.76
CA GLY A 171 -19.23 -10.36 5.37
C GLY A 171 -17.95 -9.57 5.09
N TYR A 172 -16.98 -9.52 6.01
CA TYR A 172 -15.64 -8.95 5.83
C TYR A 172 -14.55 -9.92 6.33
N VAL A 173 -13.41 -10.00 5.64
CA VAL A 173 -12.22 -10.78 6.00
C VAL A 173 -11.01 -9.88 6.25
N LEU A 174 -10.15 -10.31 7.18
CA LEU A 174 -8.94 -9.60 7.55
C LEU A 174 -7.81 -9.89 6.55
N HIS A 175 -7.41 -8.92 5.75
CA HIS A 175 -6.30 -9.02 4.80
C HIS A 175 -5.22 -7.99 5.13
N LEU A 176 -4.02 -8.45 5.50
CA LEU A 176 -2.85 -7.61 5.81
C LEU A 176 -3.15 -6.45 6.80
N GLY A 177 -3.97 -6.70 7.83
CA GLY A 177 -4.32 -5.68 8.83
C GLY A 177 -5.49 -4.76 8.45
N THR A 178 -6.15 -4.97 7.31
CA THR A 178 -7.36 -4.23 6.89
C THR A 178 -8.55 -5.18 6.71
N CYS A 179 -9.73 -4.80 7.21
CA CYS A 179 -10.95 -5.58 6.99
C CYS A 179 -11.55 -5.21 5.63
N ARG A 180 -11.64 -6.19 4.72
CA ARG A 180 -12.21 -6.05 3.37
C ARG A 180 -13.46 -6.89 3.23
N PRO A 181 -14.43 -6.52 2.38
CA PRO A 181 -15.60 -7.35 2.12
C PRO A 181 -15.18 -8.79 1.77
N ASP A 182 -15.81 -9.76 2.42
CA ASP A 182 -15.65 -11.18 2.17
C ASP A 182 -16.32 -11.49 0.83
N ILE A 183 -15.56 -11.35 -0.24
CA ILE A 183 -16.00 -11.71 -1.58
C ILE A 183 -16.07 -13.24 -1.59
N ALA A 184 -17.29 -13.78 -1.56
CA ALA A 184 -17.58 -15.20 -1.43
C ALA A 184 -17.08 -16.10 -2.59
N GLY A 185 -16.31 -15.57 -3.55
CA GLY A 185 -15.74 -16.34 -4.64
C GLY A 185 -14.32 -15.89 -4.94
N SER A 186 -13.39 -16.85 -5.00
CA SER A 186 -12.05 -16.59 -5.52
C SER A 186 -12.13 -16.12 -6.99
N LEU A 187 -11.29 -15.17 -7.36
CA LEU A 187 -11.12 -14.76 -8.76
C LEU A 187 -10.38 -15.80 -9.60
N ASP A 188 -9.87 -16.88 -9.00
CA ASP A 188 -9.04 -17.89 -9.68
C ASP A 188 -9.75 -18.58 -10.85
N HIS A 189 -11.09 -18.63 -10.85
CA HIS A 189 -11.85 -19.13 -11.99
C HIS A 189 -11.80 -18.20 -13.20
N TYR A 190 -11.57 -16.89 -13.00
CA TYR A 190 -11.51 -15.90 -14.07
C TYR A 190 -10.09 -15.54 -14.47
N ILE A 191 -9.26 -15.16 -13.49
CA ILE A 191 -7.87 -14.75 -13.66
C ILE A 191 -7.08 -15.18 -12.41
N ILE A 192 -6.07 -16.02 -12.62
CA ILE A 192 -5.18 -16.49 -11.54
C ILE A 192 -4.02 -15.50 -11.38
N PHE A 193 -3.99 -14.76 -10.27
CA PHE A 193 -2.95 -13.76 -9.99
C PHE A 193 -1.78 -14.29 -9.14
N ASP A 194 -1.88 -15.49 -8.56
CA ASP A 194 -0.99 -16.02 -7.51
C ASP A 194 0.46 -16.38 -7.94
N TYR A 195 0.90 -15.92 -9.12
CA TYR A 195 2.27 -16.13 -9.58
C TYR A 195 3.16 -14.91 -9.28
N ASP A 196 3.48 -14.73 -8.01
CA ASP A 196 4.51 -13.76 -7.58
C ASP A 196 5.85 -14.48 -7.37
N MET A 197 6.67 -14.52 -8.42
CA MET A 197 8.05 -14.98 -8.32
C MET A 197 8.90 -13.94 -7.58
N PRO A 198 9.68 -14.30 -6.55
CA PRO A 198 10.56 -13.36 -5.86
C PRO A 198 11.54 -12.68 -6.83
N ASP A 199 11.78 -11.38 -6.67
CA ASP A 199 12.63 -10.60 -7.60
C ASP A 199 14.05 -11.15 -7.75
N VAL A 200 14.60 -11.76 -6.69
CA VAL A 200 15.92 -12.39 -6.70
C VAL A 200 15.96 -13.57 -7.66
N GLU A 201 14.93 -14.42 -7.62
CA GLU A 201 14.81 -15.58 -8.51
C GLU A 201 14.54 -15.13 -9.95
N ALA A 202 13.63 -14.19 -10.15
CA ALA A 202 13.34 -13.61 -11.47
C ALA A 202 14.61 -13.03 -12.11
N ARG A 203 15.39 -12.25 -11.34
CA ARG A 203 16.67 -11.69 -11.81
C ARG A 203 17.66 -12.78 -12.20
N TYR A 204 17.82 -13.81 -11.37
CA TYR A 204 18.74 -14.91 -11.64
C TYR A 204 18.40 -15.64 -12.95
N LEU A 205 17.12 -15.95 -13.16
CA LEU A 205 16.66 -16.64 -14.36
C LEU A 205 16.74 -15.75 -15.62
N LEU A 206 16.41 -14.46 -15.50
CA LEU A 206 16.52 -13.49 -16.61
C LEU A 206 17.95 -13.25 -17.05
N GLN A 207 18.90 -13.15 -16.11
CA GLN A 207 20.33 -12.99 -16.44
C GLN A 207 20.89 -14.19 -17.20
N ARG A 208 20.35 -15.39 -16.96
CA ARG A 208 20.72 -16.62 -17.67
C ARG A 208 19.91 -16.84 -18.95
N LEU A 209 18.94 -15.97 -19.25
CA LEU A 209 18.02 -16.09 -20.37
C LEU A 209 17.33 -17.47 -20.38
N ASP A 210 16.92 -17.94 -19.19
CA ASP A 210 16.34 -19.27 -19.01
C ASP A 210 15.04 -19.42 -19.80
N SER A 211 14.94 -20.48 -20.62
CA SER A 211 13.80 -20.73 -21.50
C SER A 211 12.50 -20.97 -20.74
N ARG A 212 12.54 -21.31 -19.45
CA ARG A 212 11.34 -21.49 -18.62
C ARG A 212 10.58 -20.18 -18.39
N MET A 213 11.27 -19.05 -18.46
CA MET A 213 10.64 -17.72 -18.39
C MET A 213 10.32 -17.15 -19.77
N GLU A 214 10.71 -17.82 -20.87
CA GLU A 214 10.46 -17.30 -22.21
C GLU A 214 8.97 -17.44 -22.56
N VAL A 215 8.31 -16.30 -22.78
CA VAL A 215 6.95 -16.30 -23.31
C VAL A 215 7.05 -16.30 -24.82
N HIS A 216 6.46 -17.32 -25.44
CA HIS A 216 6.45 -17.44 -26.90
C HIS A 216 5.80 -16.20 -27.53
N ALA A 217 6.55 -15.49 -28.36
CA ALA A 217 6.07 -14.33 -29.11
C ALA A 217 6.53 -14.42 -30.57
N ILE A 218 5.63 -14.06 -31.48
CA ILE A 218 5.87 -14.05 -32.92
C ILE A 218 6.53 -12.72 -33.29
N TYR A 219 7.71 -12.81 -33.90
CA TYR A 219 8.42 -11.66 -34.46
C TYR A 219 7.79 -11.22 -35.78
N ILE A 220 7.53 -9.91 -35.90
CA ILE A 220 6.94 -9.28 -37.08
C ILE A 220 7.72 -7.98 -37.34
N SER A 221 8.36 -7.89 -38.50
CA SER A 221 8.99 -6.66 -38.99
C SER A 221 9.08 -6.67 -40.51
N ASN A 222 8.83 -5.51 -41.11
CA ASN A 222 9.07 -5.29 -42.54
C ASN A 222 10.46 -4.70 -42.81
N ASP A 223 11.10 -4.13 -41.78
CA ASP A 223 12.36 -3.40 -41.93
C ASP A 223 13.57 -4.30 -41.67
N VAL A 224 13.48 -5.21 -40.70
CA VAL A 224 14.62 -6.03 -40.23
C VAL A 224 14.24 -7.51 -40.21
N ARG A 225 15.11 -8.36 -40.76
CA ARG A 225 15.00 -9.81 -40.63
C ARG A 225 15.98 -10.31 -39.56
N LEU A 226 15.49 -11.13 -38.64
CA LEU A 226 16.35 -11.77 -37.64
C LEU A 226 17.40 -12.63 -38.34
N GLY A 227 18.64 -12.59 -37.83
CA GLY A 227 19.76 -13.36 -38.39
C GLY A 227 20.40 -12.75 -39.64
N SER A 228 19.94 -11.60 -40.12
CA SER A 228 20.50 -10.92 -41.30
C SER A 228 21.17 -9.59 -40.93
N TRP A 229 22.27 -9.27 -41.62
CA TRP A 229 22.90 -7.95 -41.53
C TRP A 229 22.07 -6.92 -42.27
N PHE A 230 21.92 -5.73 -41.69
CA PHE A 230 21.22 -4.59 -42.28
C PHE A 230 22.00 -3.30 -42.02
N ASN A 231 21.80 -2.32 -42.88
CA ASN A 231 22.34 -0.98 -42.69
C ASN A 231 21.33 -0.14 -41.90
N PRO A 232 21.60 0.20 -40.63
CA PRO A 232 20.69 1.01 -39.81
C PRO A 232 20.57 2.48 -40.28
N SER A 233 21.45 2.97 -41.17
CA SER A 233 21.37 4.34 -41.69
C SER A 233 20.32 4.52 -42.80
N TRP A 234 19.84 3.43 -43.42
CA TRP A 234 18.88 3.50 -44.53
C TRP A 234 17.50 4.01 -44.06
N ARG A 235 17.13 3.80 -42.79
CA ARG A 235 15.84 4.27 -42.26
C ARG A 235 16.02 4.95 -40.91
N LYS A 236 15.37 6.10 -40.76
CA LYS A 236 15.33 6.87 -39.50
C LYS A 236 14.75 6.09 -38.32
N ARG A 237 13.84 5.14 -38.56
CA ARG A 237 13.14 4.36 -37.54
C ARG A 237 12.76 3.01 -38.12
N MET A 238 13.28 1.93 -37.55
CA MET A 238 12.90 0.56 -37.91
C MET A 238 11.94 0.02 -36.84
N LEU A 239 10.85 -0.62 -37.27
CA LEU A 239 9.87 -1.21 -36.35
C LEU A 239 10.05 -2.71 -36.24
N LEU A 240 10.28 -3.17 -35.02
CA LEU A 240 10.29 -4.59 -34.62
C LEU A 240 9.07 -4.83 -33.74
N THR A 241 8.26 -5.83 -34.02
CA THR A 241 7.08 -6.15 -33.22
C THR A 241 7.13 -7.58 -32.74
N LEU A 242 6.85 -7.79 -31.46
CA LEU A 242 6.64 -9.12 -30.86
C LEU A 242 5.17 -9.24 -30.46
N LYS A 243 4.52 -10.33 -30.86
CA LYS A 243 3.13 -10.60 -30.51
C LYS A 243 3.00 -11.94 -29.80
N SER A 244 2.52 -11.95 -28.56
CA SER A 244 2.46 -13.17 -27.73
C SER A 244 1.49 -14.22 -28.27
N ASN A 245 0.35 -13.82 -28.82
CA ASN A 245 -0.52 -14.72 -29.58
C ASN A 245 -1.60 -13.99 -30.38
N LYS A 246 -2.06 -14.57 -31.49
CA LYS A 246 -3.26 -14.10 -32.23
C LYS A 246 -4.49 -14.98 -31.95
N ASN A 247 -4.29 -16.23 -31.50
CA ASN A 247 -5.34 -17.27 -31.53
C ASN A 247 -5.68 -17.88 -30.16
N LYS A 248 -4.88 -17.68 -29.10
CA LYS A 248 -5.21 -18.17 -27.75
C LYS A 248 -5.93 -17.09 -26.94
N SER A 249 -7.25 -17.10 -26.97
CA SER A 249 -8.10 -16.15 -26.22
C SER A 249 -8.05 -16.38 -24.70
N ASN A 250 -7.66 -17.58 -24.26
CA ASN A 250 -7.73 -18.05 -22.88
C ASN A 250 -6.44 -17.88 -22.06
N LEU A 251 -5.45 -17.17 -22.60
CA LEU A 251 -4.21 -16.83 -21.92
C LEU A 251 -3.94 -15.33 -22.02
N ILE A 252 -3.48 -14.75 -20.93
CA ILE A 252 -2.92 -13.41 -20.85
C ILE A 252 -1.49 -13.52 -20.33
N HIS A 253 -0.62 -12.59 -20.74
CA HIS A 253 0.82 -12.72 -20.48
C HIS A 253 1.33 -11.54 -19.65
N MET A 254 2.14 -11.86 -18.64
CA MET A 254 2.86 -10.89 -17.83
C MET A 254 4.25 -10.64 -18.42
N LEU A 255 4.67 -9.38 -18.53
CA LEU A 255 6.00 -8.98 -18.97
C LEU A 255 6.90 -8.76 -17.76
N LEU A 256 8.00 -9.51 -17.68
CA LEU A 256 9.04 -9.36 -16.66
C LEU A 256 10.38 -8.88 -17.23
N GLY A 257 10.63 -9.11 -18.52
CA GLY A 257 11.83 -8.63 -19.17
C GLY A 257 11.84 -8.79 -20.68
N ILE A 258 12.77 -8.09 -21.32
CA ILE A 258 12.99 -8.14 -22.77
C ILE A 258 14.48 -8.35 -22.98
N SER A 259 14.86 -9.27 -23.87
CA SER A 259 16.24 -9.40 -24.30
C SER A 259 16.35 -9.42 -25.81
N PHE A 260 17.36 -8.74 -26.34
CA PHE A 260 17.75 -8.93 -27.73
C PHE A 260 19.26 -9.01 -27.88
N GLN A 261 19.66 -9.87 -28.81
CA GLN A 261 21.05 -10.10 -29.16
C GLN A 261 21.37 -9.27 -30.40
N ILE A 262 22.20 -8.25 -30.23
CA ILE A 262 22.63 -7.35 -31.30
C ILE A 262 24.13 -7.49 -31.55
N CYS A 263 24.50 -7.53 -32.82
CA CYS A 263 25.88 -7.55 -33.29
C CYS A 263 26.12 -6.36 -34.20
N SER A 264 27.28 -5.72 -34.06
CA SER A 264 27.79 -4.70 -34.96
C SER A 264 29.09 -5.14 -35.63
N THR A 265 29.40 -4.54 -36.79
CA THR A 265 30.70 -4.69 -37.44
C THR A 265 31.81 -4.04 -36.60
N LYS A 266 33.04 -4.57 -36.66
CA LYS A 266 34.20 -3.95 -36.00
C LYS A 266 34.35 -2.50 -36.47
N ASN A 267 34.66 -1.59 -35.53
CA ASN A 267 34.79 -0.14 -35.75
C ASN A 267 33.52 0.59 -36.19
N SER A 268 32.33 0.00 -35.97
CA SER A 268 31.07 0.75 -36.12
C SER A 268 30.98 1.82 -35.03
N THR A 269 30.68 3.05 -35.43
CA THR A 269 30.39 4.16 -34.52
C THR A 269 28.91 4.21 -34.12
N LEU A 270 28.10 3.24 -34.59
CA LEU A 270 26.67 3.25 -34.37
C LEU A 270 26.28 2.48 -33.11
N GLU A 271 25.51 3.14 -32.25
CA GLU A 271 24.91 2.54 -31.06
C GLU A 271 23.39 2.44 -31.22
N PRO A 272 22.79 1.26 -30.98
CA PRO A 272 21.35 1.06 -31.06
C PRO A 272 20.63 1.75 -29.89
N VAL A 273 19.55 2.47 -30.20
CA VAL A 273 18.68 3.13 -29.21
C VAL A 273 17.25 2.59 -29.38
N PRO A 274 16.87 1.55 -28.61
CA PRO A 274 15.53 0.99 -28.67
C PRO A 274 14.54 1.83 -27.86
N ALA A 275 13.44 2.24 -28.48
CA ALA A 275 12.27 2.82 -27.82
C ALA A 275 11.15 1.76 -27.77
N ILE A 276 10.74 1.36 -26.56
CA ILE A 276 9.79 0.28 -26.35
C ILE A 276 8.40 0.85 -26.06
N TYR A 277 7.40 0.32 -26.75
CA TYR A 277 5.99 0.55 -26.49
C TYR A 277 5.30 -0.79 -26.28
N VAL A 278 4.54 -0.92 -25.20
CA VAL A 278 3.88 -2.17 -24.84
C VAL A 278 2.36 -1.98 -24.91
N ASN A 279 1.68 -2.86 -25.63
CA ASN A 279 0.24 -2.95 -25.63
C ASN A 279 -0.19 -4.17 -24.79
N PRO A 280 -0.97 -3.98 -23.72
CA PRO A 280 -1.33 -5.04 -22.78
C PRO A 280 -2.29 -6.10 -23.36
N PHE A 281 -3.24 -5.72 -24.22
CA PHE A 281 -4.34 -6.60 -24.64
C PHE A 281 -4.72 -6.48 -26.12
N GLY A 282 -4.02 -5.65 -26.88
CA GLY A 282 -4.31 -5.35 -28.27
C GLY A 282 -3.04 -5.36 -29.11
N GLY A 283 -3.16 -4.82 -30.32
CA GLY A 283 -2.05 -4.67 -31.27
C GLY A 283 -1.91 -3.27 -31.83
N SER A 284 -2.66 -2.29 -31.33
CA SER A 284 -2.56 -0.91 -31.80
C SER A 284 -1.41 -0.19 -31.11
N HIS A 285 -0.58 0.47 -31.90
CA HIS A 285 0.47 1.34 -31.38
C HIS A 285 -0.09 2.53 -30.59
N SER A 286 -1.26 3.07 -31.00
CA SER A 286 -1.87 4.26 -30.35
C SER A 286 -2.30 4.02 -28.91
N GLU A 287 -2.48 2.76 -28.53
CA GLU A 287 -2.93 2.32 -27.21
C GLU A 287 -1.79 1.67 -26.42
N SER A 288 -0.57 1.75 -26.95
CA SER A 288 0.61 1.25 -26.28
C SER A 288 1.17 2.31 -25.34
N TRP A 289 1.58 1.90 -24.15
CA TRP A 289 2.30 2.79 -23.24
C TRP A 289 3.79 2.79 -23.57
N PHE A 290 4.43 3.94 -23.38
CA PHE A 290 5.86 4.10 -23.61
C PHE A 290 6.65 3.68 -22.37
N MET A 291 7.64 2.81 -22.55
CA MET A 291 8.50 2.36 -21.46
C MET A 291 9.62 3.38 -21.21
N PRO A 292 9.70 4.00 -20.01
CA PRO A 292 10.60 5.11 -19.72
C PRO A 292 12.03 4.64 -19.42
N VAL A 293 12.63 3.87 -20.33
CA VAL A 293 14.03 3.42 -20.20
C VAL A 293 14.96 4.64 -20.13
N ASN A 294 15.93 4.59 -19.21
CA ASN A 294 16.85 5.68 -18.84
C ASN A 294 16.25 6.80 -17.96
N GLN A 295 15.01 6.70 -17.47
CA GLN A 295 14.51 7.61 -16.43
C GLN A 295 14.98 7.18 -15.03
N GLN A 296 15.00 8.14 -14.10
CA GLN A 296 15.30 7.89 -12.69
C GLN A 296 14.32 6.86 -12.13
N ASP A 297 14.81 5.91 -11.33
CA ASP A 297 14.08 4.80 -10.73
C ASP A 297 13.53 3.70 -11.67
N PHE A 298 13.65 3.87 -13.00
CA PHE A 298 13.29 2.84 -13.98
C PHE A 298 14.49 1.95 -14.35
N PRO A 299 14.30 0.63 -14.55
CA PRO A 299 15.38 -0.27 -14.95
C PRO A 299 16.04 0.12 -16.27
N ASN A 300 17.35 -0.09 -16.38
CA ASN A 300 18.11 0.15 -17.61
C ASN A 300 18.60 -1.17 -18.24
N TRP A 301 19.06 -1.09 -19.49
CA TRP A 301 19.65 -2.17 -20.23
C TRP A 301 20.95 -2.67 -19.59
N GLU A 302 20.97 -3.94 -19.20
CA GLU A 302 22.20 -4.66 -18.87
C GLU A 302 22.82 -5.23 -20.16
N ARG A 303 24.08 -4.87 -20.45
CA ARG A 303 24.80 -5.29 -21.65
C ARG A 303 25.83 -6.36 -21.30
N THR A 304 25.69 -7.55 -21.89
CA THR A 304 26.65 -8.65 -21.72
C THR A 304 27.29 -9.00 -23.05
N LYS A 305 28.62 -8.97 -23.14
CA LYS A 305 29.38 -9.28 -24.36
C LYS A 305 29.44 -10.80 -24.58
N LEU A 306 29.19 -11.25 -25.82
CA LEU A 306 29.08 -12.68 -26.15
C LEU A 306 30.35 -13.29 -26.74
N ASP A 307 31.06 -12.58 -27.60
CA ASP A 307 32.24 -13.12 -28.29
C ASP A 307 33.31 -12.03 -28.48
N ALA A 308 34.58 -12.43 -28.56
CA ALA A 308 35.71 -11.51 -28.72
C ALA A 308 35.94 -11.10 -30.18
N SER A 309 35.46 -11.90 -31.13
CA SER A 309 35.70 -11.75 -32.57
C SER A 309 34.75 -10.75 -33.26
N LEU A 310 33.53 -10.57 -32.76
CA LEU A 310 32.50 -9.63 -33.26
C LEU A 310 31.97 -8.79 -32.09
N GLN A 311 31.52 -7.56 -32.35
CA GLN A 311 30.91 -6.71 -31.33
C GLN A 311 29.45 -7.14 -31.07
N CYS A 312 29.27 -8.33 -30.50
CA CYS A 312 27.96 -8.90 -30.16
C CYS A 312 27.65 -8.76 -28.67
N TYR A 313 26.48 -8.23 -28.36
CA TYR A 313 25.99 -8.00 -27.01
C TYR A 313 24.56 -8.52 -26.84
N ASN A 314 24.30 -9.09 -25.67
CA ASN A 314 22.96 -9.27 -25.16
C ASN A 314 22.54 -8.03 -24.39
N TRP A 315 21.45 -7.42 -24.82
CA TRP A 315 20.82 -6.30 -24.15
C TRP A 315 19.60 -6.84 -23.44
N THR A 316 19.63 -6.84 -22.11
CA THR A 316 18.55 -7.38 -21.29
C THR A 316 17.99 -6.28 -20.41
N LEU A 317 16.68 -6.05 -20.52
CA LEU A 317 15.93 -5.14 -19.66
C LEU A 317 15.12 -5.98 -18.67
N MET A 318 15.37 -5.78 -17.38
CA MET A 318 14.70 -6.52 -16.30
C MET A 318 13.74 -5.59 -15.56
N LEU A 319 12.45 -5.90 -15.59
CA LEU A 319 11.42 -5.06 -14.96
C LEU A 319 11.21 -5.41 -13.48
N GLY A 320 11.29 -6.70 -13.13
CA GLY A 320 10.97 -7.21 -11.79
C GLY A 320 9.48 -7.03 -11.44
N ASN A 321 9.11 -7.32 -10.19
CA ASN A 321 7.73 -7.23 -9.73
C ASN A 321 7.20 -5.79 -9.63
N LYS A 322 8.08 -4.81 -9.43
CA LYS A 322 7.68 -3.39 -9.34
C LYS A 322 7.14 -2.85 -10.67
N TRP A 323 7.70 -3.28 -11.80
CA TRP A 323 7.40 -2.73 -13.13
C TRP A 323 6.76 -3.75 -14.07
N LYS A 324 6.33 -4.90 -13.56
CA LYS A 324 5.64 -5.91 -14.35
C LYS A 324 4.28 -5.40 -14.80
N SER A 325 3.91 -5.74 -16.04
CA SER A 325 2.63 -5.37 -16.60
C SER A 325 2.20 -6.37 -17.67
N PHE A 326 0.93 -6.33 -18.06
CA PHE A 326 0.43 -7.18 -19.13
C PHE A 326 1.06 -6.82 -20.49
N PHE A 327 1.19 -7.82 -21.35
CA PHE A 327 1.54 -7.60 -22.75
C PHE A 327 0.83 -8.58 -23.69
N GLU A 328 0.40 -8.05 -24.83
CA GLU A 328 -0.01 -8.81 -25.99
C GLU A 328 0.88 -8.48 -27.19
N THR A 329 1.24 -7.20 -27.34
CA THR A 329 2.14 -6.73 -28.38
C THR A 329 3.22 -5.82 -27.80
N VAL A 330 4.48 -6.06 -28.17
CA VAL A 330 5.61 -5.18 -27.84
C VAL A 330 6.15 -4.60 -29.15
N HIS A 331 6.05 -3.29 -29.30
CA HIS A 331 6.62 -2.54 -30.41
C HIS A 331 7.96 -1.93 -29.98
N ILE A 332 9.02 -2.27 -30.71
CA ILE A 332 10.36 -1.76 -30.48
C ILE A 332 10.76 -0.95 -31.69
N TYR A 333 10.96 0.34 -31.46
CA TYR A 333 11.49 1.24 -32.46
C TYR A 333 12.98 1.35 -32.29
N LEU A 334 13.68 0.73 -33.21
CA LEU A 334 15.12 0.79 -33.24
C LEU A 334 15.55 2.02 -34.02
N ARG A 335 16.33 2.87 -33.34
CA ARG A 335 17.11 3.95 -33.92
C ARG A 335 18.58 3.66 -33.72
N SER A 336 19.44 4.38 -34.43
CA SER A 336 20.87 4.37 -34.19
C SER A 336 21.36 5.79 -33.92
N ARG A 337 22.32 5.93 -33.01
CA ARG A 337 23.06 7.17 -32.77
C ARG A 337 24.53 6.95 -33.13
N ILE A 338 25.19 7.98 -33.64
CA ILE A 338 26.65 7.94 -33.84
C ILE A 338 27.30 8.38 -32.53
N VAL A 339 28.21 7.56 -32.02
CA VAL A 339 29.08 7.90 -30.90
C VAL A 339 30.33 8.54 -31.48
N THR A 340 30.58 9.81 -31.14
CA THR A 340 31.77 10.57 -31.50
C THR A 340 32.66 10.74 -30.28
N ASP A 341 33.97 10.57 -30.43
CA ASP A 341 34.95 10.75 -29.33
C ASP A 341 35.20 12.22 -28.95
N ASP A 342 34.47 13.18 -29.55
CA ASP A 342 34.70 14.61 -29.41
C ASP A 342 33.76 15.25 -28.35
N PRO A 343 34.26 15.65 -27.17
CA PRO A 343 33.45 16.13 -26.05
C PRO A 343 32.78 17.50 -26.29
N THR A 344 33.07 18.16 -27.41
CA THR A 344 32.49 19.46 -27.79
C THR A 344 31.24 19.34 -28.68
N VAL A 345 30.94 18.15 -29.21
CA VAL A 345 29.77 17.91 -30.05
C VAL A 345 28.63 17.45 -29.15
N ASN A 346 27.56 18.25 -29.04
CA ASN A 346 26.33 17.80 -28.38
C ASN A 346 25.85 16.52 -29.06
N GLU A 347 25.80 15.39 -28.33
CA GLU A 347 25.26 14.12 -28.79
C GLU A 347 23.77 14.28 -29.16
N THR A 348 23.47 14.72 -30.38
CA THR A 348 22.09 14.87 -30.82
C THR A 348 21.53 13.50 -31.18
N ILE A 349 20.41 13.13 -30.55
CA ILE A 349 19.60 11.93 -30.84
C ILE A 349 19.00 11.98 -32.28
N PHE A 350 19.35 13.01 -33.06
CA PHE A 350 18.75 13.39 -34.33
C PHE A 350 19.79 13.39 -35.44
N TYR A 351 19.77 12.35 -36.26
CA TYR A 351 20.34 12.38 -37.60
C TYR A 351 19.27 12.84 -38.61
N GLU A 352 19.45 14.01 -39.20
CA GLU A 352 18.98 14.26 -40.57
C GLU A 352 19.72 13.27 -41.50
N PRO A 353 19.08 12.73 -42.56
CA PRO A 353 19.76 11.78 -43.44
C PRO A 353 21.03 12.44 -43.96
N LEU A 354 22.19 11.82 -43.75
CA LEU A 354 23.43 12.26 -44.37
C LEU A 354 23.20 12.37 -45.86
N ASP A 355 23.56 13.53 -46.43
CA ASP A 355 23.64 13.68 -47.87
C ASP A 355 24.55 12.59 -48.43
N LEU A 356 24.14 12.04 -49.58
CA LEU A 356 24.76 10.89 -50.25
C LEU A 356 26.26 11.08 -50.57
N ASP A 357 26.80 12.28 -50.39
CA ASP A 357 28.18 12.65 -50.63
C ASP A 357 29.14 12.38 -49.47
N ASP A 358 28.67 12.13 -48.24
CA ASP A 358 29.58 11.83 -47.12
C ASP A 358 29.94 10.34 -47.04
N ARG A 359 30.60 9.86 -48.10
CA ARG A 359 31.11 8.48 -48.27
C ARG A 359 32.26 8.12 -47.31
N SER A 360 32.60 9.01 -46.37
CA SER A 360 33.78 8.90 -45.50
C SER A 360 33.50 8.23 -44.15
N ALA A 361 32.23 8.14 -43.71
CA ALA A 361 31.88 7.48 -42.45
C ALA A 361 31.46 6.02 -42.69
N ASN A 362 32.35 5.07 -42.36
CA ASN A 362 32.00 3.66 -42.23
C ASN A 362 31.09 3.45 -41.01
N LEU A 363 29.81 3.83 -41.13
CA LEU A 363 28.81 3.75 -40.06
C LEU A 363 28.67 2.31 -39.53
N GLY A 364 28.90 1.32 -40.39
CA GLY A 364 28.88 -0.10 -40.04
C GLY A 364 27.50 -0.74 -40.20
N TYR A 365 27.48 -2.07 -40.15
CA TYR A 365 26.25 -2.87 -40.25
C TYR A 365 25.85 -3.41 -38.89
N MET A 366 24.54 -3.63 -38.70
CA MET A 366 23.99 -4.26 -37.51
C MET A 366 23.29 -5.57 -37.88
N LYS A 367 23.21 -6.48 -36.92
CA LYS A 367 22.50 -7.75 -37.03
C LYS A 367 21.80 -8.04 -35.71
N ILE A 368 20.50 -8.33 -35.75
CA ILE A 368 19.74 -8.81 -34.59
C ILE A 368 19.59 -10.31 -34.75
N ASN A 369 20.21 -11.09 -33.87
CA ASN A 369 20.15 -12.56 -33.95
C ASN A 369 18.86 -13.10 -33.34
N SER A 370 18.47 -12.58 -32.17
CA SER A 370 17.28 -13.01 -31.45
C SER A 370 16.65 -11.84 -30.71
N LEU A 371 15.33 -11.90 -30.56
CA LEU A 371 14.54 -10.97 -29.77
C LEU A 371 13.52 -11.81 -28.97
N LYS A 372 13.58 -11.71 -27.64
CA LYS A 372 12.83 -12.56 -26.71
C LYS A 372 12.12 -11.72 -25.66
N VAL A 373 10.97 -12.23 -25.22
CA VAL A 373 10.20 -11.68 -24.11
C VAL A 373 10.19 -12.70 -22.98
N PHE A 374 10.38 -12.22 -21.76
CA PHE A 374 10.38 -13.05 -20.56
C PHE A 374 9.25 -12.66 -19.62
N GLY A 375 8.67 -13.65 -18.96
CA GLY A 375 7.47 -13.51 -18.16
C GLY A 375 6.79 -14.84 -17.86
N TYR A 376 5.48 -14.78 -17.66
CA TYR A 376 4.65 -15.96 -17.44
C TYR A 376 3.27 -15.76 -18.07
N SER A 377 2.58 -16.88 -18.32
CA SER A 377 1.23 -16.89 -18.88
C SER A 377 0.24 -17.28 -17.79
N MET A 378 -0.85 -16.54 -17.69
CA MET A 378 -1.94 -16.80 -16.75
C MET A 378 -3.16 -17.27 -17.51
N HIS A 379 -3.92 -18.18 -16.88
CA HIS A 379 -5.23 -18.56 -17.40
C HIS A 379 -6.18 -17.38 -17.33
N PHE A 380 -7.00 -17.25 -18.36
CA PHE A 380 -7.98 -16.19 -18.51
C PHE A 380 -9.25 -16.82 -19.07
N ASP A 381 -10.35 -16.73 -18.33
CA ASP A 381 -11.66 -17.21 -18.80
C ASP A 381 -12.53 -16.04 -19.29
N PRO A 382 -12.56 -15.76 -20.61
CA PRO A 382 -13.38 -14.69 -21.14
C PRO A 382 -14.88 -14.96 -20.99
N GLU A 383 -15.31 -16.23 -21.04
CA GLU A 383 -16.73 -16.56 -21.01
C GLU A 383 -17.27 -16.45 -19.58
N GLY A 384 -16.52 -16.90 -18.57
CA GLY A 384 -16.89 -16.67 -17.17
C GLY A 384 -17.04 -15.19 -16.82
N ILE A 385 -16.17 -14.31 -17.34
CA ILE A 385 -16.29 -12.86 -17.10
C ILE A 385 -17.51 -12.29 -17.84
N LYS A 386 -17.83 -12.77 -19.04
CA LYS A 386 -19.07 -12.37 -19.74
C LYS A 386 -20.31 -12.81 -18.97
N ASP A 387 -20.32 -14.03 -18.43
CA ASP A 387 -21.41 -14.52 -17.59
C ASP A 387 -21.59 -13.63 -16.36
N LEU A 388 -20.50 -13.24 -15.70
CA LEU A 388 -20.50 -12.30 -14.57
C LEU A 388 -21.10 -10.94 -14.95
N ILE A 389 -20.79 -10.45 -16.16
CA ILE A 389 -21.36 -9.20 -16.69
C ILE A 389 -22.85 -9.37 -17.01
N MET A 390 -23.27 -10.51 -17.56
CA MET A 390 -24.69 -10.79 -17.83
C MET A 390 -25.53 -10.81 -16.54
N GLN A 391 -24.96 -11.27 -15.41
CA GLN A 391 -25.64 -11.23 -14.11
C GLN A 391 -25.98 -9.80 -13.64
N LEU A 392 -25.29 -8.78 -14.17
CA LEU A 392 -25.62 -7.38 -13.86
C LEU A 392 -26.96 -6.97 -14.47
N ASP A 393 -27.26 -7.48 -15.66
CA ASP A 393 -28.48 -7.21 -16.43
C ASP A 393 -29.62 -8.20 -16.07
N TYR A 394 -29.26 -9.44 -15.71
CA TYR A 394 -30.19 -10.54 -15.43
C TYR A 394 -29.84 -11.27 -14.11
N PRO A 395 -30.24 -10.74 -12.94
CA PRO A 395 -29.86 -11.29 -11.63
C PRO A 395 -30.49 -12.66 -11.29
N TYR A 396 -31.32 -13.24 -12.16
CA TYR A 396 -32.01 -14.51 -11.93
C TYR A 396 -31.15 -15.75 -12.25
N THR A 397 -29.97 -15.55 -12.85
CA THR A 397 -29.01 -16.60 -13.20
C THR A 397 -27.85 -16.60 -12.21
N GLN A 398 -27.78 -17.62 -11.33
CA GLN A 398 -26.66 -17.95 -10.44
C GLN A 398 -25.86 -16.78 -9.81
N GLY A 399 -26.39 -16.19 -8.74
CA GLY A 399 -25.67 -15.22 -7.91
C GLY A 399 -26.50 -13.97 -7.62
N SER A 400 -26.05 -13.15 -6.67
CA SER A 400 -26.65 -11.84 -6.42
C SER A 400 -25.98 -10.78 -7.30
N GLN A 401 -26.73 -9.78 -7.78
CA GLN A 401 -26.15 -8.65 -8.54
C GLN A 401 -24.99 -7.98 -7.77
N ASN A 402 -25.11 -7.89 -6.44
CA ASN A 402 -24.10 -7.32 -5.56
C ASN A 402 -22.82 -8.16 -5.53
N SER A 403 -22.91 -9.49 -5.52
CA SER A 403 -21.72 -10.35 -5.57
C SER A 403 -20.99 -10.23 -6.90
N ALA A 404 -21.72 -10.13 -8.02
CA ALA A 404 -21.11 -9.92 -9.33
C ALA A 404 -20.39 -8.57 -9.42
N MET A 405 -21.00 -7.50 -8.89
CA MET A 405 -20.36 -6.17 -8.80
C MET A 405 -19.10 -6.18 -7.94
N LEU A 406 -19.11 -6.86 -6.80
CA LEU A 406 -17.94 -6.99 -5.93
C LEU A 406 -16.79 -7.73 -6.63
N MET A 407 -17.08 -8.83 -7.34
CA MET A 407 -16.07 -9.57 -8.11
C MET A 407 -15.47 -8.72 -9.23
N LEU A 408 -16.30 -7.99 -9.98
CA LEU A 408 -15.82 -7.08 -11.03
C LEU A 408 -14.99 -5.92 -10.48
N LEU A 409 -15.33 -5.38 -9.31
CA LEU A 409 -14.54 -4.35 -8.64
C LEU A 409 -13.17 -4.86 -8.20
N GLU A 410 -13.11 -6.03 -7.56
CA GLU A 410 -11.83 -6.64 -7.17
C GLU A 410 -10.98 -6.97 -8.40
N MET A 411 -11.59 -7.50 -9.46
CA MET A 411 -10.88 -7.78 -10.71
C MET A 411 -10.33 -6.49 -11.35
N ARG A 412 -11.12 -5.42 -11.37
CA ARG A 412 -10.69 -4.10 -11.86
C ARG A 412 -9.51 -3.59 -11.06
N ASP A 413 -9.56 -3.65 -9.73
CA ASP A 413 -8.49 -3.21 -8.85
C ASP A 413 -7.20 -4.01 -9.09
N ARG A 414 -7.27 -5.35 -9.09
CA ARG A 414 -6.10 -6.21 -9.36
C ARG A 414 -5.48 -5.97 -10.74
N VAL A 415 -6.31 -5.85 -11.78
CA VAL A 415 -5.82 -5.58 -13.15
C VAL A 415 -5.19 -4.19 -13.25
N ASN A 416 -5.81 -3.16 -12.66
CA ASN A 416 -5.31 -1.79 -12.73
C ASN A 416 -4.13 -1.50 -11.80
N ARG A 417 -3.88 -2.34 -10.78
CA ARG A 417 -2.62 -2.26 -9.99
C ARG A 417 -1.38 -2.58 -10.82
N LEU A 418 -1.53 -3.30 -11.93
CA LEU A 418 -0.46 -3.62 -12.87
C LEU A 418 -0.31 -2.55 -13.96
N THR A 419 -1.00 -1.42 -13.81
CA THR A 419 -0.87 -0.28 -14.72
C THR A 419 0.56 0.26 -14.65
N PRO A 420 1.23 0.42 -15.80
CA PRO A 420 2.56 1.00 -15.84
C PRO A 420 2.49 2.43 -15.28
N PRO A 421 3.42 2.81 -14.40
CA PRO A 421 3.46 4.16 -13.86
C PRO A 421 3.80 5.16 -14.98
N GLY A 422 3.05 6.25 -15.01
CA GLY A 422 3.12 7.29 -16.01
C GLY A 422 2.21 8.47 -15.64
N PRO A 423 2.25 9.57 -16.41
CA PRO A 423 1.48 10.77 -16.12
C PRO A 423 -0.04 10.54 -16.16
N GLN A 424 -0.50 9.51 -16.89
CA GLN A 424 -1.89 9.10 -16.93
C GLN A 424 -1.98 7.63 -16.53
N ARG A 425 -2.75 7.32 -15.49
CA ARG A 425 -3.06 5.92 -15.16
C ARG A 425 -3.99 5.36 -16.24
N LEU A 426 -3.57 4.27 -16.86
CA LEU A 426 -4.38 3.52 -17.82
C LEU A 426 -5.39 2.65 -17.09
N ASP A 427 -6.63 2.62 -17.60
CA ASP A 427 -7.66 1.69 -17.15
C ASP A 427 -7.53 0.37 -17.93
N LEU A 428 -6.56 -0.45 -17.49
CA LEU A 428 -6.26 -1.75 -18.08
C LEU A 428 -7.47 -2.69 -18.06
N PHE A 429 -8.33 -2.58 -17.06
CA PHE A 429 -9.55 -3.38 -16.98
C PHE A 429 -10.51 -3.04 -18.13
N SER A 430 -10.76 -1.75 -18.40
CA SER A 430 -11.54 -1.33 -19.58
C SER A 430 -10.91 -1.79 -20.90
N CYS A 431 -9.57 -1.77 -21.00
CA CYS A 431 -8.87 -2.32 -22.17
C CYS A 431 -9.08 -3.84 -22.30
N LEU A 432 -9.00 -4.58 -21.21
CA LEU A 432 -9.23 -6.03 -21.17
C LEU A 432 -10.65 -6.36 -21.65
N LEU A 433 -11.66 -5.66 -21.14
CA LEU A 433 -13.06 -5.82 -21.57
C LEU A 433 -13.23 -5.56 -23.07
N ARG A 434 -12.65 -4.47 -23.58
CA ARG A 434 -12.77 -4.12 -25.00
C ARG A 434 -12.05 -5.09 -25.92
N HIS A 435 -10.81 -5.47 -25.59
CA HIS A 435 -9.97 -6.21 -26.51
C HIS A 435 -10.04 -7.73 -26.35
N ARG A 436 -10.17 -8.24 -25.12
CA ARG A 436 -10.22 -9.68 -24.85
C ARG A 436 -11.65 -10.21 -24.83
N LEU A 437 -12.60 -9.47 -24.26
CA LEU A 437 -14.02 -9.86 -24.28
C LEU A 437 -14.76 -9.38 -25.53
N LYS A 438 -14.16 -8.50 -26.33
CA LYS A 438 -14.74 -7.91 -27.55
C LYS A 438 -16.01 -7.10 -27.29
N LEU A 439 -16.14 -6.50 -26.11
CA LEU A 439 -17.24 -5.59 -25.80
C LEU A 439 -17.12 -4.28 -26.58
N SER A 440 -18.26 -3.72 -26.97
CA SER A 440 -18.34 -2.40 -27.57
C SER A 440 -17.96 -1.29 -26.58
N THR A 441 -17.54 -0.14 -27.09
CA THR A 441 -17.20 1.01 -26.24
C THR A 441 -18.37 1.42 -25.34
N SER A 442 -19.61 1.34 -25.83
CA SER A 442 -20.82 1.64 -25.05
C SER A 442 -21.04 0.67 -23.90
N GLU A 443 -20.80 -0.63 -24.11
CA GLU A 443 -20.92 -1.64 -23.05
C GLU A 443 -19.87 -1.43 -21.97
N VAL A 444 -18.62 -1.14 -22.36
CA VAL A 444 -17.53 -0.87 -21.41
C VAL A 444 -17.82 0.37 -20.57
N VAL A 445 -18.31 1.45 -21.18
CA VAL A 445 -18.72 2.66 -20.44
C VAL A 445 -19.85 2.36 -19.46
N ARG A 446 -20.89 1.64 -19.90
CA ARG A 446 -22.01 1.22 -19.03
C ARG A 446 -21.53 0.40 -17.82
N ILE A 447 -20.64 -0.57 -18.03
CA ILE A 447 -20.09 -1.40 -16.95
C ILE A 447 -19.27 -0.52 -15.98
N ARG A 448 -18.38 0.32 -16.51
CA ARG A 448 -17.56 1.23 -15.71
C ARG A 448 -18.41 2.15 -14.83
N ASP A 449 -19.45 2.76 -15.41
CA ASP A 449 -20.32 3.68 -14.68
C ASP A 449 -21.14 2.94 -13.61
N SER A 450 -21.59 1.71 -13.92
CA SER A 450 -22.28 0.85 -12.95
C SER A 450 -21.39 0.45 -11.77
N LEU A 451 -20.13 0.07 -12.04
CA LEU A 451 -19.14 -0.22 -11.01
C LEU A 451 -18.83 1.01 -10.15
N ARG A 452 -18.73 2.20 -10.76
CA ARG A 452 -18.51 3.45 -10.04
C ARG A 452 -19.68 3.78 -9.11
N MET A 453 -20.92 3.71 -9.62
CA MET A 453 -22.13 3.94 -8.82
C MET A 453 -22.31 2.91 -7.69
N PHE A 454 -21.83 1.69 -7.87
CA PHE A 454 -21.85 0.68 -6.82
C PHE A 454 -20.76 0.94 -5.78
N SER A 455 -19.55 1.31 -6.22
CA SER A 455 -18.42 1.63 -5.33
C SER A 455 -18.74 2.75 -4.35
N THR A 456 -19.46 3.80 -4.78
CA THR A 456 -19.84 4.92 -3.91
C THR A 456 -20.88 4.56 -2.84
N LYS A 457 -21.53 3.39 -2.96
CA LYS A 457 -22.49 2.87 -1.97
C LYS A 457 -21.83 1.93 -0.95
N LEU A 458 -20.57 1.55 -1.15
CA LEU A 458 -19.85 0.67 -0.24
C LEU A 458 -19.30 1.48 0.95
N PRO A 459 -19.45 1.01 2.20
CA PRO A 459 -18.81 1.66 3.34
C PRO A 459 -17.29 1.54 3.20
N ASN A 460 -16.57 2.65 3.39
CA ASN A 460 -15.15 2.89 3.07
C ASN A 460 -14.80 3.26 1.60
N SER A 461 -15.72 3.80 0.80
CA SER A 461 -15.31 4.47 -0.46
C SER A 461 -14.64 5.82 -0.18
N SER A 462 -13.43 5.82 0.39
CA SER A 462 -12.55 6.99 0.36
C SER A 462 -12.07 7.18 -1.08
N GLU A 463 -12.88 7.82 -1.93
CA GLU A 463 -12.41 8.48 -3.14
C GLU A 463 -11.73 9.79 -2.72
N GLU A 464 -10.39 9.80 -2.70
CA GLU A 464 -9.63 10.92 -3.28
C GLU A 464 -8.59 10.30 -4.23
N GLU A 465 -9.06 9.83 -5.39
CA GLU A 465 -8.22 9.69 -6.58
C GLU A 465 -8.80 10.63 -7.65
N LEU A 466 -8.14 11.78 -7.82
CA LEU A 466 -8.37 12.75 -8.89
C LEU A 466 -7.17 12.72 -9.84
#